data_AF-A0A2I1GYV4-F1
#
_entry.id   AF-A0A2I1GYV4-F1
#
_cell.length_a   1.000
_cell.length_b   1.000
_cell.length_c   1.000
_cell.angle_alpha   90.00
_cell.angle_beta   90.00
_cell.angle_gamma   90.00
#
_symmetry.space_group_name_H-M   'P 1'
#
loop_
_entity.id
_entity.type
_entity.pdbx_description
1 polymer ?
#
loop_
_entity_poly.entity_id
_entity_poly.type
_entity_poly.pdbx_seq_one_letter_code
_entity_poly.pdbx_strand_id
1 'polypeptide(L)' 'LNSNEHKRDLWEYVDSDEYQYHVTISTIGSTIESEEIDDKIVYMEDLEKRKQVYGICGECNEPGTGQDWCQPCNA' A
#
# COMPACT_ATOMS: atom_id res chain seq x y z
N LEU A 1 4.15 17.42 28.80
CA LEU A 1 4.21 16.16 28.01
C LEU A 1 4.82 16.53 26.67
N ASN A 2 6.05 16.11 26.41
CA ASN A 2 6.74 16.39 25.14
C ASN A 2 6.10 15.52 24.05
N SER A 3 5.21 16.09 23.27
CA SER A 3 4.48 15.41 22.19
C SER A 3 5.34 15.21 20.94
N ASN A 4 6.52 14.60 21.12
CA ASN A 4 7.40 14.21 20.03
C ASN A 4 7.59 12.68 20.05
N GLU A 5 6.50 11.96 20.28
CA GLU A 5 6.41 10.58 19.82
C GLU A 5 6.27 10.66 18.31
N HIS A 6 7.34 10.35 17.56
CA HIS A 6 7.18 10.00 16.15
C HIS A 6 6.03 9.00 16.10
N LYS A 7 4.93 9.35 15.42
CA LYS A 7 3.81 8.43 15.24
C LYS A 7 4.40 7.16 14.63
N ARG A 8 4.36 6.07 15.39
CA ARG A 8 4.90 4.79 14.92
C ARG A 8 4.04 4.36 13.74
N ASP A 9 4.70 4.03 12.64
CA ASP A 9 4.01 3.43 11.52
C ASP A 9 3.29 2.16 11.96
N LEU A 10 2.15 1.90 11.34
CA LEU A 10 1.35 0.70 11.54
C LEU A 10 1.47 -0.16 10.28
N TRP A 11 2.70 -0.42 9.86
CA TRP A 11 2.99 -1.25 8.70
C TRP A 11 2.53 -2.69 8.95
N GLU A 12 2.01 -3.31 7.90
CA GLU A 12 1.67 -4.73 7.88
C GLU A 12 2.79 -5.51 7.21
N TYR A 13 3.00 -6.75 7.66
CA TYR A 13 3.96 -7.65 7.01
C TYR A 13 3.38 -8.10 5.66
N VAL A 14 4.09 -7.81 4.58
CA VAL A 14 3.69 -8.19 3.23
C VAL A 14 4.14 -9.63 2.95
N ASP A 15 3.20 -10.54 2.76
CA ASP A 15 3.47 -11.85 2.19
C ASP A 15 3.67 -11.70 0.68
N SER A 16 4.90 -11.92 0.20
CA SER A 16 5.25 -11.78 -1.21
C SER A 16 4.74 -12.91 -2.10
N ASP A 17 4.29 -14.03 -1.51
CA ASP A 17 3.61 -15.09 -2.25
C ASP A 17 2.18 -14.63 -2.57
N GLU A 18 1.51 -13.98 -1.61
CA GLU A 18 0.14 -13.47 -1.75
C GLU A 18 0.04 -12.10 -2.44
N TYR A 19 0.96 -11.17 -2.20
CA TYR A 19 0.86 -9.77 -2.63
C TYR A 19 2.12 -9.25 -3.34
N GLN A 20 1.97 -8.16 -4.09
CA GLN A 20 3.10 -7.40 -4.62
C GLN A 20 3.77 -6.57 -3.51
N TYR A 21 5.04 -6.20 -3.69
CA TYR A 21 5.74 -5.32 -2.73
C TYR A 21 5.33 -3.85 -2.82
N HIS A 22 4.71 -3.44 -3.92
CA HIS A 22 4.25 -2.09 -4.14
C HIS A 22 2.94 -2.09 -4.94
N VAL A 23 2.20 -0.99 -4.81
CA VAL A 23 0.99 -0.75 -5.58
C VAL A 23 1.27 -0.70 -7.08
N THR A 24 0.26 -1.07 -7.86
CA THR A 24 0.20 -0.86 -9.30
C THR A 24 -0.61 0.40 -9.61
N ILE A 25 -0.07 1.28 -10.45
CA ILE A 25 -0.80 2.44 -10.95
C ILE A 25 -1.65 1.96 -12.13
N SER A 26 -2.97 2.12 -12.05
CA SER A 26 -3.85 1.82 -13.17
C SER A 26 -3.57 2.78 -14.33
N THR A 27 -2.81 2.32 -15.32
CA THR A 27 -2.69 3.01 -16.59
C THR A 27 -3.97 2.79 -17.37
N ILE A 28 -4.82 3.81 -17.41
CA ILE A 28 -6.04 3.87 -18.22
C ILE A 28 -5.69 3.44 -19.66
N GLY A 29 -6.06 2.22 -20.03
CA GLY A 29 -5.79 1.64 -21.35
C GLY A 29 -4.94 0.36 -21.37
N SER A 30 -4.36 -0.08 -20.25
CA SER A 30 -3.79 -1.42 -20.19
C SER A 30 -4.94 -2.40 -19.94
N THR A 31 -5.48 -2.92 -21.04
CA THR A 31 -6.34 -4.10 -21.06
C THR A 31 -5.65 -5.22 -20.29
N ILE A 32 -6.01 -5.43 -19.03
CA ILE A 32 -5.98 -6.78 -18.47
C ILE A 32 -7.18 -7.50 -19.08
N GLU A 33 -7.09 -7.77 -20.39
CA GLU A 33 -7.87 -8.76 -21.12
C GLU A 33 -7.31 -10.16 -20.78
N SER A 34 -7.26 -10.49 -19.50
CA SER A 34 -7.07 -11.87 -19.06
C SER A 34 -7.79 -12.01 -17.74
N GLU A 35 -8.76 -12.92 -17.75
CA GLU A 35 -9.81 -13.15 -16.77
C GLU A 35 -9.32 -13.73 -15.44
N GLU A 36 -8.16 -13.28 -14.96
CA GLU A 36 -7.69 -13.53 -13.61
C GLU A 36 -7.32 -12.17 -13.02
N ILE A 37 -8.28 -11.56 -12.32
CA ILE A 37 -7.98 -10.55 -11.31
C ILE A 37 -7.09 -11.28 -10.31
N ASP A 38 -5.78 -11.26 -10.56
CA ASP A 38 -4.82 -11.87 -9.67
C ASP A 38 -4.97 -11.14 -8.33
N ASP A 39 -5.47 -11.84 -7.30
CA ASP A 39 -5.72 -11.31 -5.96
C ASP A 39 -4.47 -10.67 -5.36
N LYS A 40 -3.31 -10.97 -5.94
CA LYS A 40 -2.01 -10.38 -5.68
C LYS A 40 -1.85 -8.91 -6.06
N ILE A 41 -2.58 -8.42 -7.05
CA ILE A 41 -2.48 -7.04 -7.52
C ILE A 41 -3.15 -6.12 -6.51
N VAL A 42 -2.38 -5.16 -5.98
CA VAL A 42 -2.89 -4.07 -5.15
C VAL A 42 -2.82 -2.79 -5.96
N TYR A 43 -3.96 -2.18 -6.26
CA TYR A 43 -4.00 -0.95 -7.04
C TYR A 43 -3.76 0.27 -6.15
N MET A 44 -3.16 1.32 -6.72
CA MET A 44 -2.88 2.58 -6.02
C MET A 44 -4.17 3.25 -5.53
N GLU A 45 -5.25 3.14 -6.31
CA GLU A 45 -6.58 3.67 -5.97
C GLU A 45 -7.34 2.83 -4.92
N ASP A 46 -6.94 1.58 -4.68
CA ASP A 46 -7.61 0.69 -3.72
C ASP A 46 -7.09 0.94 -2.29
N LEU A 47 -7.63 2.00 -1.67
CA LEU A 47 -7.22 2.44 -0.34
C LEU A 47 -7.49 1.39 0.75
N GLU A 48 -8.58 0.62 0.62
CA GLU A 48 -8.93 -0.41 1.59
C GLU A 48 -7.96 -1.59 1.51
N LYS A 49 -7.68 -2.09 0.31
CA LYS A 49 -6.72 -3.18 0.11
C LYS A 49 -5.29 -2.75 0.47
N ARG A 50 -4.88 -1.53 0.14
CA ARG A 50 -3.59 -0.96 0.56
C ARG A 50 -3.46 -0.93 2.09
N LYS A 51 -4.52 -0.53 2.80
CA LYS A 51 -4.51 -0.50 4.26
C LYS A 51 -4.39 -1.92 4.84
N GLN A 52 -5.05 -2.90 4.23
CA GLN A 52 -4.98 -4.29 4.66
C GLN A 52 -3.61 -4.92 4.41
N VAL A 53 -2.99 -4.64 3.26
CA VAL A 53 -1.74 -5.29 2.82
C VAL A 53 -0.50 -4.58 3.35
N TYR A 54 -0.48 -3.24 3.28
CA TYR A 54 0.69 -2.44 3.60
C TYR A 54 0.56 -1.70 4.94
N GLY A 55 -0.63 -1.65 5.54
CA GLY A 55 -0.85 -0.91 6.79
C GLY A 55 -0.99 0.60 6.59
N ILE A 56 -0.76 1.37 7.66
CA ILE A 56 -0.92 2.83 7.68
C ILE A 56 0.41 3.52 7.98
N CYS A 57 0.74 4.52 7.16
CA CYS A 57 1.85 5.42 7.40
C CYS A 57 1.58 6.29 8.64
N GLY A 58 2.51 6.30 9.59
CA GLY A 58 2.45 7.12 10.80
C GLY A 58 2.60 8.60 10.51
N GLU A 59 3.33 8.99 9.47
CA GLU A 59 3.59 10.40 9.15
C GLU A 59 2.36 11.12 8.58
N CYS A 60 1.74 10.55 7.53
CA CYS A 60 0.62 11.18 6.83
C CYS A 60 -0.76 10.55 7.13
N ASN A 61 -0.81 9.43 7.87
CA ASN A 61 -2.02 8.64 8.14
C ASN A 61 -2.73 8.07 6.90
N GLU A 62 -2.05 8.01 5.75
CA GLU A 62 -2.55 7.35 4.54
C GLU A 62 -2.13 5.86 4.51
N PRO A 63 -2.81 5.00 3.74
CA PRO A 63 -2.36 3.63 3.51
C PRO A 63 -0.96 3.57 2.90
N GLY A 64 -0.19 2.55 3.24
CA GLY A 64 1.08 2.25 2.59
C GLY A 64 0.92 2.07 1.08
N THR A 65 1.99 2.33 0.35
CA THR A 65 2.10 2.09 -1.10
C THR A 65 3.08 0.97 -1.43
N GLY A 66 3.74 0.42 -0.41
CA GLY A 66 4.55 -0.77 -0.50
C GLY A 66 4.99 -1.25 0.88
N GLN A 67 5.82 -2.30 0.92
CA GLN A 67 6.38 -2.83 2.15
C GLN A 67 7.19 -1.73 2.87
N ASP A 68 6.70 -1.35 4.06
CA ASP A 68 7.29 -0.29 4.89
C ASP A 68 7.52 1.04 4.13
N TRP A 69 6.65 1.38 3.18
CA TRP A 69 6.82 2.57 2.33
C TRP A 69 5.50 3.30 2.02
N CYS A 70 5.54 4.63 2.08
CA CYS A 70 4.45 5.53 1.69
C CYS A 70 4.93 6.59 0.69
N GLN A 71 4.51 6.45 -0.56
CA GLN A 71 4.84 7.36 -1.66
C GLN A 71 4.35 8.81 -1.44
N PRO A 72 3.11 9.08 -0.94
CA PRO A 72 2.63 10.44 -0.73
C PRO A 72 3.53 11.35 0.12
N CYS A 73 4.12 10.83 1.20
CA CYS A 73 5.02 11.58 2.08
C CYS A 73 6.48 11.13 1.97
N ASN A 74 6.76 10.12 1.16
CA ASN A 74 8.07 9.49 0.99
C ASN A 74 8.69 9.04 2.33
N ALA A 75 7.85 8.42 3.16
CA ALA A 75 8.24 7.74 4.40
C ALA A 75 8.54 6.27 4.13
#